data_AF-A0A930A646-F1
#
_entry.id   AF-A0A930A646-F1
#
_cell.length_a   1.000
_cell.length_b   1.000
_cell.length_c   1.000
_cell.angle_alpha   90.00
_cell.angle_beta   90.00
_cell.angle_gamma   90.00
#
_symmetry.space_group_name_H-M   'P 1'
#
loop_
_entity.id
_entity.type
_entity.pdbx_description
1 polymer ?
#
loop_
_entity_poly.entity_id
_entity_poly.type
_entity_poly.pdbx_seq_one_letter_code
_entity_poly.pdbx_strand_id
1 'polypeptide(L)'
;MLNFEKFVLEAEEAKNTDAKVNPETEEEMEEAYTDFMVESIQLQIALVKADAHCMEQYMQATTESAKADIVATYEGAVSEFFDRWKEKLGKASESVSNWCEKRAKDFDGQIKLNSKKFMEKYADVLNSKDCDQVMVPWSDIDVAKIDAFAGKEQIFMQAAKEIAKADSAEKLESLVKKYEGKADDEALKALQKALDDANVENENKERKEVKFGSIKRKAIANAGEASVMNIVKAYRQAGKDMKAAKAEVLSLPVEERNPFSKTALSAATKYANRGIRAAKDIAVSRAGARNDLFFNAKRACVKAVQGKGAAQKAATESYSLLDDMLASVF
;
A
#
# COMPACT_ATOMS: atom_id res chain seq x y z
N MET A 1 28.73 -25.13 -11.40
CA MET A 1 27.51 -24.33 -11.19
C MET A 1 27.01 -23.95 -12.57
N LEU A 2 25.80 -24.40 -12.93
CA LEU A 2 25.19 -24.02 -14.20
C LEU A 2 24.75 -22.55 -14.13
N ASN A 3 24.70 -21.85 -15.25
CA ASN A 3 24.50 -20.39 -15.28
C ASN A 3 23.15 -19.92 -14.69
N PHE A 4 22.16 -20.81 -14.56
CA PHE A 4 20.88 -20.50 -13.90
C PHE A 4 21.08 -20.12 -12.43
N GLU A 5 21.74 -21.00 -11.66
CA GLU A 5 22.03 -20.77 -10.25
C GLU A 5 22.85 -19.48 -10.10
N LYS A 6 23.78 -19.23 -11.03
CA LYS A 6 24.58 -18.00 -11.04
C LYS A 6 23.72 -16.74 -11.16
N PHE A 7 22.77 -16.66 -12.10
CA PHE A 7 21.91 -15.47 -12.23
C PHE A 7 21.01 -15.25 -11.03
N VAL A 8 20.50 -16.33 -10.43
CA VAL A 8 19.70 -16.25 -9.21
C VAL A 8 20.57 -15.80 -8.03
N LEU A 9 21.77 -16.36 -7.86
CA LEU A 9 22.73 -15.98 -6.82
C LEU A 9 23.24 -14.54 -6.98
N GLU A 10 23.50 -14.07 -8.19
CA GLU A 10 23.90 -12.67 -8.45
C GLU A 10 22.78 -11.68 -8.06
N ALA A 11 21.53 -12.02 -8.35
CA ALA A 11 20.38 -11.23 -7.87
C ALA A 11 20.26 -11.27 -6.34
N GLU A 12 20.75 -12.33 -5.69
CA GLU A 12 20.81 -12.42 -4.23
C GLU A 12 21.97 -11.67 -3.60
N GLU A 13 23.12 -11.59 -4.26
CA GLU A 13 24.25 -10.79 -3.78
C GLU A 13 23.96 -9.29 -3.85
N ALA A 14 23.00 -8.88 -4.70
CA ALA A 14 22.48 -7.53 -4.79
C ALA A 14 21.47 -7.16 -3.67
N LYS A 15 21.28 -8.03 -2.65
CA LYS A 15 20.39 -7.80 -1.51
C LYS A 15 20.65 -6.47 -0.81
N ASN A 16 19.58 -5.80 -0.40
CA ASN A 16 19.68 -4.65 0.49
C ASN A 16 19.56 -5.16 1.95
N THR A 17 20.67 -5.18 2.70
CA THR A 17 20.72 -5.82 4.03
C THR A 17 19.99 -5.05 5.14
N ASP A 18 19.52 -3.83 4.87
CA ASP A 18 18.97 -2.92 5.88
C ASP A 18 17.43 -2.86 5.90
N ALA A 19 16.74 -3.55 4.99
CA ALA A 19 15.29 -3.49 4.86
C ALA A 19 14.55 -4.03 6.11
N LYS A 20 13.82 -3.15 6.81
CA LYS A 20 13.10 -3.47 8.05
C LYS A 20 11.66 -3.94 7.79
N VAL A 21 11.30 -5.13 8.28
CA VAL A 21 9.91 -5.64 8.22
C VAL A 21 8.99 -4.94 9.25
N ASN A 22 9.57 -4.25 10.24
CA ASN A 22 8.84 -3.48 11.26
C ASN A 22 9.26 -2.01 11.19
N PRO A 23 8.77 -1.25 10.20
CA PRO A 23 9.09 0.17 10.07
C PRO A 23 8.42 1.01 11.17
N GLU A 24 9.13 2.03 11.63
CA GLU A 24 8.67 2.97 12.66
C GLU A 24 8.00 4.20 12.05
N THR A 25 8.47 4.65 10.88
CA THR A 25 7.93 5.80 10.14
C THR A 25 7.33 5.39 8.80
N GLU A 26 6.63 6.32 8.15
CA GLU A 26 6.14 6.10 6.78
C GLU A 26 7.29 6.02 5.76
N GLU A 27 8.33 6.83 5.93
CA GLU A 27 9.53 6.77 5.10
C GLU A 27 10.25 5.42 5.21
N GLU A 28 10.44 4.91 6.44
CA GLU A 28 11.00 3.57 6.65
C GLU A 28 10.11 2.47 6.04
N MET A 29 8.79 2.65 6.05
CA MET A 29 7.86 1.71 5.45
C MET A 29 7.98 1.71 3.93
N GLU A 30 8.03 2.89 3.30
CA GLU A 30 8.20 3.05 1.85
C GLU A 30 9.56 2.51 1.37
N GLU A 31 10.63 2.77 2.12
CA GLU A 31 11.97 2.24 1.84
C GLU A 31 11.96 0.71 1.91
N ALA A 32 11.52 0.13 3.02
CA ALA A 32 11.48 -1.32 3.19
C ALA A 32 10.57 -2.01 2.15
N TYR A 33 9.39 -1.43 1.88
CA TYR A 33 8.50 -1.91 0.83
C TYR A 33 9.18 -1.88 -0.54
N THR A 34 9.81 -0.76 -0.89
CA THR A 34 10.49 -0.58 -2.17
C THR A 34 11.64 -1.56 -2.34
N ASP A 35 12.46 -1.74 -1.30
CA ASP A 35 13.56 -2.69 -1.29
C ASP A 35 13.08 -4.11 -1.57
N PHE A 36 12.08 -4.59 -0.83
CA PHE A 36 11.53 -5.94 -1.04
C PHE A 36 10.88 -6.09 -2.42
N MET A 37 10.22 -5.06 -2.94
CA MET A 37 9.66 -5.07 -4.30
C MET A 37 10.75 -5.12 -5.36
N VAL A 38 11.81 -4.33 -5.21
CA VAL A 38 12.97 -4.32 -6.12
C VAL A 38 13.65 -5.69 -6.12
N GLU A 39 13.89 -6.28 -4.96
CA GLU A 39 14.45 -7.63 -4.85
C GLU A 39 13.54 -8.67 -5.55
N SER A 40 12.22 -8.56 -5.42
CA SER A 40 11.28 -9.44 -6.13
C SER A 40 11.37 -9.30 -7.66
N ILE A 41 11.60 -8.08 -8.16
CA ILE A 41 11.73 -7.77 -9.60
C ILE A 41 13.09 -8.24 -10.11
N GLN A 42 14.16 -8.05 -9.34
CA GLN A 42 15.50 -8.56 -9.68
C GLN A 42 15.51 -10.08 -9.80
N LEU A 43 14.88 -10.76 -8.84
CA LEU A 43 14.60 -12.19 -8.91
C LEU A 43 13.87 -12.51 -10.23
N GLN A 44 12.75 -11.86 -10.53
CA GLN A 44 11.99 -12.10 -11.76
C GLN A 44 12.85 -11.92 -13.03
N ILE A 45 13.69 -10.89 -13.08
CA ILE A 45 14.62 -10.66 -14.20
C ILE A 45 15.64 -11.78 -14.30
N ALA A 46 16.20 -12.24 -13.17
CA ALA A 46 17.13 -13.35 -13.11
C ALA A 46 16.50 -14.63 -13.66
N LEU A 47 15.25 -14.93 -13.29
CA LEU A 47 14.52 -16.08 -13.84
C LEU A 47 14.39 -16.00 -15.36
N VAL A 48 14.01 -14.84 -15.91
CA VAL A 48 13.86 -14.66 -17.38
C VAL A 48 15.19 -14.83 -18.11
N LYS A 49 16.28 -14.26 -17.56
CA LYS A 49 17.63 -14.42 -18.14
C LYS A 49 18.07 -15.88 -18.12
N ALA A 50 17.82 -16.55 -17.00
CA ALA A 50 18.21 -17.93 -16.82
C ALA A 50 17.40 -18.88 -17.72
N ASP A 51 16.10 -18.63 -17.88
CA ASP A 51 15.22 -19.34 -18.83
C ASP A 51 15.71 -19.23 -20.28
N ALA A 52 15.98 -18.01 -20.75
CA ALA A 52 16.51 -17.78 -22.09
C ALA A 52 17.85 -18.51 -22.32
N HIS A 53 18.73 -18.50 -21.33
CA HIS A 53 20.03 -19.16 -21.43
C HIS A 53 19.94 -20.69 -21.39
N CYS A 54 19.12 -21.26 -20.50
CA CYS A 54 18.86 -22.69 -20.46
C CYS A 54 18.28 -23.19 -21.79
N MET A 55 17.39 -22.41 -22.41
CA MET A 55 16.84 -22.73 -23.73
C MET A 55 17.92 -22.70 -24.83
N GLU A 56 18.80 -21.70 -24.83
CA GLU A 56 19.94 -21.65 -25.75
C GLU A 56 20.86 -22.87 -25.61
N GLN A 57 21.25 -23.22 -24.37
CA GLN A 57 22.09 -24.39 -24.10
C GLN A 57 21.39 -25.69 -24.51
N TYR A 58 20.09 -25.81 -24.25
CA TYR A 58 19.30 -26.97 -24.65
C TYR A 58 19.29 -27.15 -26.17
N MET A 59 19.15 -26.06 -26.94
CA MET A 59 19.21 -26.09 -28.41
C MET A 59 20.60 -26.46 -28.94
N GLN A 60 21.67 -26.12 -28.22
CA GLN A 60 23.05 -26.45 -28.60
C GLN A 60 23.48 -27.86 -28.16
N ALA A 61 22.77 -28.48 -27.22
CA ALA A 61 23.10 -29.79 -26.69
C ALA A 61 22.92 -30.90 -27.75
N THR A 62 24.00 -31.63 -28.02
CA THR A 62 24.04 -32.70 -29.04
C THR A 62 23.73 -34.09 -28.49
N THR A 63 23.57 -34.24 -27.17
CA THR A 63 23.26 -35.53 -26.51
C THR A 63 22.02 -35.42 -25.64
N GLU A 64 21.26 -36.52 -25.54
CA GLU A 64 20.06 -36.60 -24.70
C GLU A 64 20.40 -36.47 -23.20
N SER A 65 21.57 -36.95 -22.77
CA SER A 65 22.05 -36.75 -21.39
C SER A 65 22.25 -35.28 -21.07
N ALA A 66 22.91 -34.51 -21.95
CA ALA A 66 23.14 -33.09 -21.71
C ALA A 66 21.83 -32.30 -21.68
N LYS A 67 20.87 -32.64 -22.53
CA LYS A 67 19.52 -32.08 -22.50
C LYS A 67 18.79 -32.38 -21.18
N ALA A 68 18.87 -33.62 -20.71
CA ALA A 68 18.26 -34.03 -19.44
C ALA A 68 18.88 -33.30 -18.24
N ASP A 69 20.21 -33.12 -18.21
CA ASP A 69 20.91 -32.40 -17.14
C ASP A 69 20.51 -30.91 -17.09
N ILE A 70 20.35 -30.26 -18.25
CA ILE A 70 19.88 -28.87 -18.36
C ILE A 70 18.45 -28.74 -17.82
N VAL A 71 17.55 -29.65 -18.21
CA VAL A 71 16.16 -29.66 -17.74
C VAL A 71 16.10 -29.88 -16.23
N ALA A 72 16.81 -30.87 -15.70
CA ALA A 72 16.82 -31.17 -14.28
C ALA A 72 17.31 -29.99 -13.44
N THR A 73 18.34 -29.29 -13.92
CA THR A 73 18.89 -28.09 -13.25
C THR A 73 17.89 -26.94 -13.26
N TYR A 74 17.31 -26.63 -14.43
CA TYR A 74 16.29 -25.60 -14.55
C TYR A 74 15.11 -25.91 -13.62
N GLU A 75 14.64 -27.15 -13.65
CA GLU A 75 13.52 -27.57 -12.83
C GLU A 75 13.79 -27.49 -11.33
N GLY A 76 14.97 -27.90 -10.86
CA GLY A 76 15.33 -27.84 -9.43
C GLY A 76 15.40 -26.41 -8.90
N ALA A 77 15.96 -25.49 -9.68
CA ALA A 77 16.23 -24.13 -9.22
C ALA A 77 15.03 -23.17 -9.36
N VAL A 78 14.07 -23.47 -10.25
CA VAL A 78 12.85 -22.67 -10.42
C VAL A 78 11.91 -22.75 -9.21
N SER A 79 11.80 -23.89 -8.53
CA SER A 79 10.97 -24.01 -7.33
C SER A 79 11.51 -23.13 -6.19
N GLU A 80 12.82 -23.20 -5.96
CA GLU A 80 13.52 -22.36 -4.98
C GLU A 80 13.39 -20.86 -5.30
N PHE A 81 13.49 -20.51 -6.59
CA PHE A 81 13.21 -19.16 -7.06
C PHE A 81 11.83 -18.67 -6.61
N PHE A 82 10.77 -19.46 -6.82
CA PHE A 82 9.41 -19.04 -6.50
C PHE A 82 9.18 -18.87 -5.02
N ASP A 83 9.76 -19.74 -4.19
CA ASP A 83 9.68 -19.61 -2.73
C ASP A 83 10.35 -18.31 -2.26
N ARG A 84 11.52 -17.98 -2.79
CA ARG A 84 12.23 -16.73 -2.49
C ARG A 84 11.46 -15.50 -2.98
N TRP A 85 10.94 -15.53 -4.21
CA TRP A 85 10.12 -14.44 -4.75
C TRP A 85 8.86 -14.20 -3.90
N LYS A 86 8.17 -15.27 -3.50
CA LYS A 86 7.01 -15.21 -2.58
C LYS A 86 7.40 -14.64 -1.22
N GLU A 87 8.55 -15.02 -0.69
CA GLU A 87 9.07 -14.49 0.57
C GLU A 87 9.25 -12.97 0.49
N LYS A 88 9.86 -12.46 -0.60
CA LYS A 88 10.07 -11.01 -0.80
C LYS A 88 8.76 -10.24 -0.91
N LEU A 89 7.81 -10.71 -1.73
CA LEU A 89 6.47 -10.10 -1.77
C LEU A 89 5.72 -10.18 -0.44
N GLY A 90 5.91 -11.28 0.29
CA GLY A 90 5.36 -11.46 1.63
C GLY A 90 5.90 -10.42 2.60
N LYS A 91 7.21 -10.15 2.57
CA LYS A 91 7.88 -9.14 3.39
C LYS A 91 7.48 -7.71 2.99
N ALA A 92 7.34 -7.42 1.70
CA ALA A 92 6.79 -6.14 1.22
C ALA A 92 5.38 -5.89 1.76
N SER A 93 4.53 -6.93 1.80
CA SER A 93 3.17 -6.81 2.35
C SER A 93 3.18 -6.69 3.88
N GLU A 94 4.10 -7.39 4.55
CA GLU A 94 4.25 -7.32 6.01
C GLU A 94 4.72 -5.95 6.48
N SER A 95 5.69 -5.32 5.81
CA SER A 95 6.17 -3.99 6.22
C SER A 95 5.03 -2.96 6.25
N VAL A 96 4.20 -2.94 5.20
CA VAL A 96 3.02 -2.06 5.11
C VAL A 96 1.98 -2.43 6.18
N SER A 97 1.71 -3.72 6.38
CA SER A 97 0.76 -4.17 7.40
C SER A 97 1.21 -3.80 8.81
N ASN A 98 2.48 -3.98 9.14
CA ASN A 98 3.04 -3.71 10.45
C ASN A 98 3.04 -2.21 10.73
N TRP A 99 3.39 -1.39 9.73
CA TRP A 99 3.26 0.06 9.80
C TRP A 99 1.81 0.48 10.07
N CYS A 100 0.85 -0.07 9.32
CA CYS A 100 -0.58 0.22 9.52
C CYS A 100 -1.05 -0.14 10.94
N GLU A 101 -0.62 -1.27 11.48
CA GLU A 101 -0.94 -1.66 12.86
C GLU A 101 -0.34 -0.72 13.90
N LYS A 102 0.90 -0.26 13.69
CA LYS A 102 1.56 0.73 14.54
C LYS A 102 0.79 2.05 14.51
N ARG A 103 0.51 2.59 13.32
CA ARG A 103 -0.30 3.81 13.14
C ARG A 103 -1.65 3.71 13.84
N ALA A 104 -2.33 2.59 13.71
CA ALA A 104 -3.59 2.37 14.41
C ALA A 104 -3.43 2.46 15.94
N LYS A 105 -2.33 1.96 16.51
CA LYS A 105 -2.04 2.07 17.96
C LYS A 105 -1.75 3.51 18.37
N ASP A 106 -0.98 4.25 17.57
CA ASP A 106 -0.64 5.66 17.86
C ASP A 106 -1.92 6.51 17.94
N PHE A 107 -2.83 6.35 16.98
CA PHE A 107 -4.13 7.02 16.99
C PHE A 107 -5.01 6.56 18.16
N ASP A 108 -5.03 5.26 18.48
CA ASP A 108 -5.84 4.69 19.58
C ASP A 108 -5.30 5.10 20.98
N GLY A 109 -4.11 5.70 21.04
CA GLY A 109 -3.45 6.19 22.25
C GLY A 109 -3.67 7.68 22.52
N GLN A 110 -2.57 8.43 22.60
CA GLN A 110 -2.56 9.81 23.07
C GLN A 110 -3.35 10.76 22.16
N ILE A 111 -3.37 10.51 20.85
CA ILE A 111 -4.11 11.34 19.88
C ILE A 111 -5.61 11.31 20.17
N LYS A 112 -6.19 10.11 20.34
CA LYS A 112 -7.60 9.95 20.72
C LYS A 112 -7.90 10.68 22.03
N LEU A 113 -7.07 10.50 23.05
CA LEU A 113 -7.25 11.11 24.37
C LEU A 113 -7.18 12.64 24.30
N ASN A 114 -6.16 13.19 23.64
CA ASN A 114 -6.00 14.63 23.45
C ASN A 114 -7.17 15.20 22.63
N SER A 115 -7.65 14.46 21.63
CA SER A 115 -8.76 14.90 20.79
C SER A 115 -10.04 15.03 21.60
N LYS A 116 -10.34 14.01 22.41
CA LYS A 116 -11.44 13.99 23.36
C LYS A 116 -11.36 15.17 24.34
N LYS A 117 -10.22 15.32 25.04
CA LYS A 117 -9.99 16.42 26.00
C LYS A 117 -10.23 17.80 25.38
N PHE A 118 -9.71 18.02 24.17
CA PHE A 118 -9.91 19.28 23.46
C PHE A 118 -11.41 19.52 23.18
N MET A 119 -12.11 18.53 22.63
CA MET A 119 -13.53 18.68 22.28
C MET A 119 -14.40 18.90 23.51
N GLU A 120 -14.12 18.22 24.62
CA GLU A 120 -14.81 18.41 25.91
C GLU A 120 -14.54 19.80 26.49
N LYS A 121 -13.26 20.21 26.57
CA LYS A 121 -12.86 21.51 27.14
C LYS A 121 -13.47 22.71 26.40
N TYR A 122 -13.59 22.62 25.08
CA TYR A 122 -14.05 23.74 24.24
C TYR A 122 -15.45 23.53 23.67
N ALA A 123 -16.22 22.56 24.16
CA ALA A 123 -17.56 22.25 23.67
C ALA A 123 -18.48 23.49 23.66
N ASP A 124 -18.54 24.24 24.76
CA ASP A 124 -19.40 25.42 24.88
C ASP A 124 -18.98 26.52 23.91
N VAL A 125 -17.67 26.74 23.76
CA VAL A 125 -17.11 27.76 22.84
C VAL A 125 -17.43 27.39 21.39
N LEU A 126 -17.19 26.14 21.00
CA LEU A 126 -17.44 25.63 19.65
C LEU A 126 -18.93 25.60 19.30
N ASN A 127 -19.81 25.40 20.27
CA ASN A 127 -21.26 25.42 20.05
C ASN A 127 -21.86 26.84 20.12
N SER A 128 -21.20 27.79 20.80
CA SER A 128 -21.67 29.17 20.90
C SER A 128 -21.73 29.88 19.54
N LYS A 129 -22.59 30.91 19.42
CA LYS A 129 -22.65 31.76 18.22
C LYS A 129 -21.39 32.62 18.04
N ASP A 130 -20.58 32.74 19.09
CA ASP A 130 -19.44 33.65 19.12
C ASP A 130 -18.30 33.20 18.21
N CYS A 131 -18.20 31.90 17.92
CA CYS A 131 -17.23 31.39 16.94
C CYS A 131 -17.77 31.39 15.50
N ASP A 132 -19.06 31.64 15.26
CA ASP A 132 -19.67 31.49 13.93
C ASP A 132 -19.03 32.39 12.87
N GLN A 133 -18.55 33.56 13.27
CA GLN A 133 -17.95 34.54 12.36
C GLN A 133 -16.42 34.37 12.21
N VAL A 134 -15.78 33.47 12.97
CA VAL A 134 -14.34 33.26 12.86
C VAL A 134 -14.03 32.63 11.50
N MET A 135 -13.09 33.23 10.77
CA MET A 135 -12.63 32.72 9.49
C MET A 135 -11.64 31.57 9.72
N VAL A 136 -11.94 30.41 9.16
CA VAL A 136 -11.14 29.20 9.31
C VAL A 136 -10.82 28.56 7.95
N PRO A 137 -9.63 27.94 7.80
CA PRO A 137 -9.32 27.17 6.60
C PRO A 137 -10.20 25.92 6.58
N TRP A 138 -10.88 25.68 5.47
CA TRP A 138 -11.68 24.49 5.27
C TRP A 138 -11.58 23.97 3.83
N SER A 139 -11.63 22.64 3.71
CA SER A 139 -11.80 21.92 2.46
C SER A 139 -12.72 20.72 2.70
N ASP A 140 -13.65 20.44 1.78
CA ASP A 140 -14.45 19.22 1.89
C ASP A 140 -13.63 18.04 1.35
N ILE A 141 -13.10 17.19 2.24
CA ILE A 141 -12.36 15.98 1.88
C ILE A 141 -13.35 14.92 1.38
N ASP A 142 -13.15 14.43 0.16
CA ASP A 142 -14.01 13.41 -0.44
C ASP A 142 -13.46 12.01 -0.18
N VAL A 143 -13.75 11.51 1.01
CA VAL A 143 -13.37 10.18 1.46
C VAL A 143 -14.03 9.07 0.62
N ALA A 144 -15.26 9.31 0.15
CA ALA A 144 -16.01 8.34 -0.63
C ALA A 144 -15.39 8.11 -2.02
N LYS A 145 -14.84 9.15 -2.63
CA LYS A 145 -14.09 9.05 -3.89
C LYS A 145 -12.87 8.12 -3.76
N ILE A 146 -12.14 8.19 -2.64
CA ILE A 146 -11.00 7.29 -2.37
C ILE A 146 -11.48 5.87 -2.06
N ASP A 147 -12.59 5.71 -1.31
CA ASP A 147 -13.16 4.39 -1.03
C ASP A 147 -13.63 3.64 -2.28
N ALA A 148 -14.02 4.37 -3.33
CA ALA A 148 -14.44 3.78 -4.60
C ALA A 148 -13.31 3.01 -5.32
N PHE A 149 -12.07 3.09 -4.84
CA PHE A 149 -10.95 2.30 -5.34
C PHE A 149 -10.80 0.93 -4.66
N ALA A 150 -11.47 0.69 -3.53
CA ALA A 150 -11.38 -0.59 -2.83
C ALA A 150 -11.75 -1.78 -3.74
N GLY A 151 -10.89 -2.80 -3.78
CA GLY A 151 -11.10 -4.00 -4.58
C GLY A 151 -10.62 -3.88 -6.03
N LYS A 152 -10.17 -2.71 -6.50
CA LYS A 152 -9.65 -2.56 -7.86
C LYS A 152 -8.32 -3.29 -8.07
N GLU A 153 -7.57 -3.56 -7.00
CA GLU A 153 -6.34 -4.38 -7.03
C GLU A 153 -6.62 -5.85 -7.38
N GLN A 154 -7.84 -6.33 -7.16
CA GLN A 154 -8.20 -7.75 -7.32
C GLN A 154 -8.04 -8.25 -8.76
N ILE A 155 -8.14 -7.36 -9.76
CA ILE A 155 -7.97 -7.77 -11.17
C ILE A 155 -6.55 -8.32 -11.42
N PHE A 156 -5.54 -7.74 -10.76
CA PHE A 156 -4.15 -8.18 -10.89
C PHE A 156 -3.92 -9.50 -10.13
N MET A 157 -4.48 -9.64 -8.92
CA MET A 157 -4.39 -10.88 -8.15
C MET A 157 -5.12 -12.04 -8.84
N GLN A 158 -6.28 -11.77 -9.44
CA GLN A 158 -7.03 -12.74 -10.22
C GLN A 158 -6.24 -13.16 -11.47
N ALA A 159 -5.65 -12.20 -12.18
CA ALA A 159 -4.78 -12.50 -13.32
C ALA A 159 -3.62 -13.42 -12.90
N ALA A 160 -2.93 -13.10 -11.81
CA ALA A 160 -1.85 -13.94 -11.29
C ALA A 160 -2.32 -15.37 -10.97
N LYS A 161 -3.43 -15.52 -10.27
CA LYS A 161 -4.00 -16.83 -9.89
C LYS A 161 -4.44 -17.67 -11.08
N GLU A 162 -5.08 -17.06 -12.08
CA GLU A 162 -5.54 -17.78 -13.27
C GLU A 162 -4.36 -18.16 -14.17
N ILE A 163 -3.40 -17.24 -14.37
CA ILE A 163 -2.21 -17.47 -15.18
C ILE A 163 -1.33 -18.56 -14.56
N ALA A 164 -1.16 -18.57 -13.23
CA ALA A 164 -0.39 -19.61 -12.53
C ALA A 164 -0.98 -21.04 -12.70
N LYS A 165 -2.25 -21.16 -13.11
CA LYS A 165 -2.94 -22.44 -13.38
C LYS A 165 -2.97 -22.81 -14.87
N ALA A 166 -2.25 -22.07 -15.72
CA ALA A 166 -2.11 -22.47 -17.11
C ALA A 166 -1.30 -23.76 -17.21
N ASP A 167 -1.80 -24.71 -18.00
CA ASP A 167 -1.24 -26.06 -18.17
C ASP A 167 -0.66 -26.28 -19.58
N SER A 168 -0.74 -25.26 -20.44
CA SER A 168 -0.33 -25.28 -21.84
C SER A 168 -0.04 -23.87 -22.35
N ALA A 169 0.78 -23.78 -23.41
CA ALA A 169 1.13 -22.53 -24.07
C ALA A 169 -0.08 -21.79 -24.63
N GLU A 170 -1.00 -22.52 -25.28
CA GLU A 170 -2.23 -21.97 -25.84
C GLU A 170 -3.11 -21.34 -24.77
N LYS A 171 -3.26 -22.01 -23.62
CA LYS A 171 -4.03 -21.49 -22.48
C LYS A 171 -3.35 -20.29 -21.85
N LEU A 172 -2.02 -20.32 -21.69
CA LEU A 172 -1.26 -19.17 -21.19
C LEU A 172 -1.44 -17.96 -22.11
N GLU A 173 -1.26 -18.12 -23.41
CA GLU A 173 -1.43 -17.04 -24.39
C GLU A 173 -2.87 -16.48 -24.36
N SER A 174 -3.87 -17.36 -24.31
CA SER A 174 -5.27 -16.95 -24.18
C SER A 174 -5.53 -16.16 -22.89
N LEU A 175 -4.95 -16.56 -21.76
CA LEU A 175 -5.10 -15.84 -20.49
C LEU A 175 -4.36 -14.51 -20.49
N VAL A 176 -3.15 -14.45 -21.04
CA VAL A 176 -2.40 -13.19 -21.20
C VAL A 176 -3.20 -12.21 -22.06
N LYS A 177 -3.72 -12.64 -23.21
CA LYS A 177 -4.60 -11.82 -24.07
C LYS A 177 -5.90 -11.39 -23.36
N LYS A 178 -6.48 -12.24 -22.50
CA LYS A 178 -7.68 -11.90 -21.71
C LYS A 178 -7.44 -10.69 -20.79
N TYR A 179 -6.23 -10.57 -20.24
CA TYR A 179 -5.84 -9.56 -19.25
C TYR A 179 -5.07 -8.37 -19.83
N GLU A 180 -4.72 -8.41 -21.11
CA GLU A 180 -4.18 -7.27 -21.85
C GLU A 180 -5.13 -6.06 -21.75
N GLY A 181 -4.58 -4.88 -21.45
CA GLY A 181 -5.32 -3.65 -21.17
C GLY A 181 -6.10 -3.62 -19.84
N LYS A 182 -6.09 -4.70 -19.05
CA LYS A 182 -6.88 -4.82 -17.80
C LYS A 182 -6.03 -5.05 -16.55
N ALA A 183 -4.91 -5.75 -16.68
CA ALA A 183 -3.99 -6.07 -15.59
C ALA A 183 -2.51 -5.92 -16.01
N ASP A 184 -2.26 -5.14 -17.06
CA ASP A 184 -0.93 -4.78 -17.54
C ASP A 184 -0.36 -3.54 -16.82
N ASP A 185 0.81 -3.07 -17.25
CA ASP A 185 1.48 -1.93 -16.62
C ASP A 185 0.70 -0.63 -16.87
N GLU A 186 0.03 -0.52 -18.01
CA GLU A 186 -0.79 0.61 -18.42
C GLU A 186 -2.04 0.70 -17.55
N ALA A 187 -2.68 -0.44 -17.27
CA ALA A 187 -3.78 -0.52 -16.31
C ALA A 187 -3.34 -0.14 -14.90
N LEU A 188 -2.16 -0.60 -14.44
CA LEU A 188 -1.62 -0.22 -13.14
C LEU A 188 -1.31 1.28 -13.07
N LYS A 189 -0.63 1.83 -14.07
CA LYS A 189 -0.32 3.27 -14.16
C LYS A 189 -1.59 4.11 -14.19
N ALA A 190 -2.62 3.69 -14.93
CA ALA A 190 -3.91 4.38 -14.99
C ALA A 190 -4.62 4.35 -13.63
N LEU A 191 -4.58 3.21 -12.92
CA LEU A 191 -5.12 3.09 -11.57
C LEU A 191 -4.40 4.01 -10.59
N GLN A 192 -3.06 3.99 -10.61
CA GLN A 192 -2.22 4.86 -9.76
C GLN A 192 -2.51 6.32 -10.04
N LYS A 193 -2.47 6.73 -11.31
CA LYS A 193 -2.80 8.09 -11.72
C LYS A 193 -4.19 8.51 -11.24
N ALA A 194 -5.20 7.66 -11.39
CA ALA A 194 -6.55 8.00 -10.96
C ALA A 194 -6.67 8.13 -9.43
N LEU A 195 -5.91 7.34 -8.67
CA LEU A 195 -5.83 7.43 -7.22
C LEU A 195 -5.08 8.68 -6.78
N ASP A 196 -3.93 8.95 -7.39
CA ASP A 196 -3.13 10.16 -7.17
C ASP A 196 -3.94 11.40 -7.50
N ASP A 197 -4.60 11.46 -8.65
CA ASP A 197 -5.48 12.58 -9.03
C ASP A 197 -6.59 12.78 -7.99
N ALA A 198 -7.14 11.70 -7.41
CA ALA A 198 -8.14 11.80 -6.35
C ALA A 198 -7.56 12.27 -4.99
N ASN A 199 -6.34 11.87 -4.65
CA ASN A 199 -5.61 12.35 -3.46
C ASN A 199 -5.22 13.83 -3.64
N VAL A 200 -4.63 14.18 -4.78
CA VAL A 200 -4.25 15.53 -5.18
C VAL A 200 -5.46 16.45 -5.22
N GLU A 201 -6.63 16.00 -5.71
CA GLU A 201 -7.86 16.79 -5.61
C GLU A 201 -8.26 17.08 -4.16
N ASN A 202 -7.98 16.19 -3.20
CA ASN A 202 -8.22 16.45 -1.79
C ASN A 202 -7.16 17.40 -1.18
N GLU A 203 -5.89 17.26 -1.56
CA GLU A 203 -4.77 18.09 -1.10
C GLU A 203 -4.80 19.51 -1.68
N ASN A 204 -5.06 19.63 -2.98
CA ASN A 204 -5.13 20.88 -3.75
C ASN A 204 -6.50 21.56 -3.68
N LYS A 205 -7.48 21.00 -2.96
CA LYS A 205 -8.67 21.76 -2.59
C LYS A 205 -8.18 22.96 -1.79
N GLU A 206 -8.15 24.11 -2.46
CA GLU A 206 -7.79 25.39 -1.87
C GLU A 206 -8.54 25.51 -0.54
N ARG A 207 -7.79 25.59 0.55
CA ARG A 207 -8.38 25.76 1.87
C ARG A 207 -8.96 27.16 1.92
N LYS A 208 -10.23 27.27 1.54
CA LYS A 208 -10.94 28.53 1.54
C LYS A 208 -11.10 28.97 2.98
N GLU A 209 -10.82 30.24 3.24
CA GLU A 209 -11.23 30.86 4.48
C GLU A 209 -12.76 30.96 4.46
N VAL A 210 -13.41 30.20 5.34
CA VAL A 210 -14.86 30.19 5.50
C VAL A 210 -15.23 30.56 6.93
N LYS A 211 -16.42 31.12 7.11
CA LYS A 211 -16.97 31.34 8.45
C LYS A 211 -17.18 29.99 9.14
N PHE A 212 -16.63 29.80 10.33
CA PHE A 212 -16.77 28.54 11.06
C PHE A 212 -18.23 28.12 11.22
N GLY A 213 -19.16 29.08 11.39
CA GLY A 213 -20.60 28.79 11.49
C GLY A 213 -21.18 28.04 10.28
N SER A 214 -20.62 28.21 9.08
CA SER A 214 -21.10 27.49 7.88
C SER A 214 -20.67 26.02 7.84
N ILE A 215 -19.59 25.67 8.54
CA ILE A 215 -19.01 24.32 8.58
C ILE A 215 -19.03 23.68 9.98
N LYS A 216 -19.51 24.40 11.01
CA LYS A 216 -19.46 24.06 12.44
C LYS A 216 -19.84 22.61 12.72
N ARG A 217 -21.02 22.18 12.24
CA ARG A 217 -21.52 20.82 12.45
C ARG A 217 -20.58 19.76 11.87
N LYS A 218 -20.09 19.96 10.65
CA LYS A 218 -19.14 19.05 9.99
C LYS A 218 -17.79 19.03 10.71
N ALA A 219 -17.26 20.21 11.05
CA ALA A 219 -15.96 20.32 11.72
C ALA A 219 -15.96 19.65 13.09
N ILE A 220 -16.99 19.90 13.92
CA ILE A 220 -17.10 19.28 15.24
C ILE A 220 -17.24 17.76 15.12
N ALA A 221 -18.08 17.27 14.19
CA ALA A 221 -18.27 15.82 13.98
C ALA A 221 -16.96 15.12 13.57
N ASN A 222 -16.14 15.78 12.76
CA ASN A 222 -14.91 15.22 12.20
C ASN A 222 -13.66 15.51 13.04
N ALA A 223 -13.73 16.33 14.09
CA ALA A 223 -12.59 16.69 14.94
C ALA A 223 -12.51 15.94 16.28
N GLY A 224 -13.48 15.06 16.56
CA GLY A 224 -13.62 14.36 17.84
C GLY A 224 -13.13 12.91 17.85
N GLU A 225 -13.34 12.25 19.00
CA GLU A 225 -12.94 10.86 19.25
C GLU A 225 -13.47 9.88 18.20
N ALA A 226 -14.73 10.04 17.78
CA ALA A 226 -15.34 9.18 16.77
C ALA A 226 -14.58 9.21 15.42
N SER A 227 -14.07 10.38 15.04
CA SER A 227 -13.27 10.55 13.81
C SER A 227 -11.91 9.87 13.95
N VAL A 228 -11.25 10.01 15.12
CA VAL A 228 -10.02 9.27 15.43
C VAL A 228 -10.26 7.75 15.36
N MET A 229 -11.37 7.26 15.89
CA MET A 229 -11.72 5.84 15.79
C MET A 229 -11.97 5.38 14.35
N ASN A 230 -12.43 6.26 13.46
CA ASN A 230 -12.54 5.94 12.04
C ASN A 230 -11.16 5.83 11.37
N ILE A 231 -10.18 6.66 11.77
CA ILE A 231 -8.78 6.53 11.33
C ILE A 231 -8.20 5.19 11.81
N VAL A 232 -8.37 4.84 13.09
CA VAL A 232 -7.91 3.56 13.66
C VAL A 232 -8.50 2.38 12.88
N LYS A 233 -9.81 2.41 12.58
CA LYS A 233 -10.47 1.38 11.77
C LYS A 233 -9.90 1.30 10.35
N ALA A 234 -9.64 2.45 9.72
CA ALA A 234 -9.10 2.50 8.37
C ALA A 234 -7.68 1.91 8.29
N TYR A 235 -6.77 2.27 9.20
CA TYR A 235 -5.44 1.66 9.26
C TYR A 235 -5.48 0.17 9.60
N ARG A 236 -6.33 -0.27 10.54
CA ARG A 236 -6.52 -1.70 10.81
C ARG A 236 -7.04 -2.44 9.58
N GLN A 237 -7.92 -1.82 8.80
CA GLN A 237 -8.41 -2.41 7.56
C GLN A 237 -7.30 -2.48 6.50
N ALA A 238 -6.52 -1.41 6.33
CA ALA A 238 -5.37 -1.40 5.42
C ALA A 238 -4.37 -2.53 5.74
N GLY A 239 -4.04 -2.74 7.02
CA GLY A 239 -3.20 -3.87 7.43
C GLY A 239 -3.83 -5.23 7.12
N LYS A 240 -5.14 -5.40 7.30
CA LYS A 240 -5.85 -6.63 6.90
C LYS A 240 -5.83 -6.85 5.39
N ASP A 241 -6.04 -5.80 4.61
CA ASP A 241 -6.04 -5.85 3.15
C ASP A 241 -4.65 -6.31 2.65
N MET A 242 -3.57 -5.80 3.25
CA MET A 242 -2.20 -6.25 2.94
C MET A 242 -1.91 -7.69 3.37
N LYS A 243 -2.41 -8.13 4.53
CA LYS A 243 -2.31 -9.55 4.94
C LYS A 243 -3.09 -10.47 4.00
N ALA A 244 -4.24 -10.04 3.49
CA ALA A 244 -5.00 -10.78 2.49
C ALA A 244 -4.22 -10.88 1.17
N ALA A 245 -3.71 -9.76 0.66
CA ALA A 245 -2.86 -9.72 -0.54
C ALA A 245 -1.64 -10.64 -0.41
N LYS A 246 -0.96 -10.63 0.74
CA LYS A 246 0.10 -11.59 1.07
C LYS A 246 -0.37 -13.04 0.95
N ALA A 247 -1.47 -13.38 1.62
CA ALA A 247 -2.00 -14.74 1.62
C ALA A 247 -2.32 -15.22 0.20
N GLU A 248 -2.86 -14.34 -0.65
CA GLU A 248 -3.13 -14.64 -2.06
C GLU A 248 -1.86 -14.97 -2.84
N VAL A 249 -0.79 -14.18 -2.69
CA VAL A 249 0.50 -14.45 -3.34
C VAL A 249 1.12 -15.76 -2.85
N LEU A 250 1.12 -15.99 -1.54
CA LEU A 250 1.65 -17.23 -0.96
C LEU A 250 0.88 -18.47 -1.43
N SER A 251 -0.42 -18.32 -1.69
CA SER A 251 -1.30 -19.39 -2.17
C SER A 251 -1.14 -19.75 -3.66
N LEU A 252 -0.34 -19.00 -4.42
CA LEU A 252 -0.10 -19.33 -5.83
C LEU A 252 0.48 -20.75 -5.95
N PRO A 253 -0.05 -21.61 -6.84
CA PRO A 253 0.41 -22.99 -6.95
C PRO A 253 1.87 -23.02 -7.39
N VAL A 254 2.72 -23.83 -6.73
CA VAL A 254 4.12 -24.12 -7.14
C VAL A 254 4.23 -25.58 -7.63
N GLU A 255 3.10 -26.25 -7.89
CA GLU A 255 3.08 -27.70 -8.14
C GLU A 255 3.92 -28.13 -9.35
N GLU A 256 4.73 -29.17 -9.11
CA GLU A 256 5.70 -29.79 -10.02
C GLU A 256 5.07 -30.75 -11.05
N ARG A 257 3.75 -30.85 -11.12
CA ARG A 257 3.08 -31.93 -11.89
C ARG A 257 3.07 -31.72 -13.41
N ASN A 258 3.37 -30.52 -13.90
CA ASN A 258 3.41 -30.21 -15.33
C ASN A 258 4.68 -29.39 -15.63
N PRO A 259 5.54 -29.79 -16.58
CA PRO A 259 6.70 -29.00 -17.01
C PRO A 259 6.34 -27.55 -17.40
N PHE A 260 5.12 -27.34 -17.88
CA PHE A 260 4.59 -26.03 -18.28
C PHE A 260 4.20 -25.13 -17.09
N SER A 261 4.00 -25.69 -15.89
CA SER A 261 3.59 -24.91 -14.70
C SER A 261 4.61 -23.83 -14.37
N LYS A 262 5.90 -24.10 -14.57
CA LYS A 262 7.01 -23.18 -14.30
C LYS A 262 6.97 -21.92 -15.18
N THR A 263 6.69 -22.08 -16.47
CA THR A 263 6.49 -20.95 -17.40
C THR A 263 5.26 -20.12 -17.03
N ALA A 264 4.16 -20.79 -16.68
CA ALA A 264 2.93 -20.16 -16.25
C ALA A 264 3.11 -19.36 -14.94
N LEU A 265 3.78 -19.93 -13.95
CA LEU A 265 4.14 -19.22 -12.72
C LEU A 265 5.05 -18.01 -13.02
N SER A 266 6.05 -18.16 -13.90
CA SER A 266 6.93 -17.06 -14.30
C SER A 266 6.13 -15.87 -14.82
N ALA A 267 5.17 -16.11 -15.71
CA ALA A 267 4.26 -15.08 -16.19
C ALA A 267 3.38 -14.48 -15.07
N ALA A 268 2.88 -15.31 -14.15
CA ALA A 268 2.02 -14.88 -13.04
C ALA A 268 2.73 -13.91 -12.08
N THR A 269 4.05 -14.02 -11.89
CA THR A 269 4.81 -13.14 -10.99
C THR A 269 4.66 -11.66 -11.32
N LYS A 270 4.57 -11.30 -12.61
CA LYS A 270 4.34 -9.92 -13.08
C LYS A 270 3.04 -9.37 -12.51
N TYR A 271 1.97 -10.15 -12.62
CA TYR A 271 0.64 -9.75 -12.16
C TYR A 271 0.55 -9.69 -10.64
N ALA A 272 1.19 -10.61 -9.93
CA ALA A 272 1.25 -10.58 -8.47
C ALA A 272 2.02 -9.36 -7.94
N ASN A 273 3.17 -9.01 -8.53
CA ASN A 273 3.90 -7.77 -8.19
C ASN A 273 3.01 -6.53 -8.36
N ARG A 274 2.27 -6.44 -9.47
CA ARG A 274 1.31 -5.35 -9.73
C ARG A 274 0.18 -5.33 -8.71
N GLY A 275 -0.36 -6.50 -8.36
CA GLY A 275 -1.43 -6.64 -7.38
C GLY A 275 -1.01 -6.16 -6.00
N ILE A 276 0.19 -6.54 -5.52
CA ILE A 276 0.72 -6.08 -4.23
C ILE A 276 0.89 -4.56 -4.23
N ARG A 277 1.40 -3.99 -5.32
CA ARG A 277 1.54 -2.55 -5.47
C ARG A 277 0.22 -1.80 -5.45
N ALA A 278 -0.75 -2.26 -6.24
CA ALA A 278 -2.09 -1.68 -6.25
C ALA A 278 -2.77 -1.79 -4.86
N ALA A 279 -2.61 -2.94 -4.19
CA ALA A 279 -3.16 -3.16 -2.85
C ALA A 279 -2.60 -2.15 -1.84
N LYS A 280 -1.27 -1.96 -1.84
CA LYS A 280 -0.58 -0.98 -0.99
C LYS A 280 -1.07 0.44 -1.25
N ASP A 281 -1.05 0.88 -2.50
CA ASP A 281 -1.41 2.26 -2.87
C ASP A 281 -2.87 2.58 -2.45
N ILE A 282 -3.81 1.65 -2.69
CA ILE A 282 -5.22 1.79 -2.32
C ILE A 282 -5.41 1.76 -0.80
N ALA A 283 -4.78 0.81 -0.11
CA ALA A 283 -4.94 0.63 1.33
C ALA A 283 -4.43 1.86 2.11
N VAL A 284 -3.24 2.35 1.76
CA VAL A 284 -2.62 3.52 2.39
C VAL A 284 -3.41 4.79 2.08
N SER A 285 -3.80 5.03 0.82
CA SER A 285 -4.60 6.20 0.43
C SER A 285 -5.95 6.27 1.16
N ARG A 286 -6.63 5.13 1.31
CA ARG A 286 -7.91 5.07 2.04
C ARG A 286 -7.74 5.44 3.50
N ALA A 287 -6.66 5.01 4.15
CA ALA A 287 -6.35 5.40 5.52
C ALA A 287 -5.96 6.89 5.62
N GLY A 288 -5.10 7.36 4.71
CA GLY A 288 -4.68 8.77 4.61
C GLY A 288 -5.84 9.74 4.47
N ALA A 289 -6.83 9.43 3.63
CA ALA A 289 -8.00 10.30 3.45
C ALA A 289 -8.81 10.55 4.75
N ARG A 290 -8.84 9.58 5.69
CA ARG A 290 -9.49 9.78 7.00
C ARG A 290 -8.63 10.67 7.90
N ASN A 291 -7.32 10.52 7.79
CA ASN A 291 -6.37 11.35 8.50
C ASN A 291 -6.53 12.82 8.10
N ASP A 292 -6.60 13.10 6.79
CA ASP A 292 -6.80 14.44 6.25
C ASP A 292 -8.12 15.05 6.71
N LEU A 293 -9.21 14.28 6.65
CA LEU A 293 -10.51 14.73 7.12
C LEU A 293 -10.47 15.16 8.59
N PHE A 294 -9.83 14.35 9.45
CA PHE A 294 -9.68 14.64 10.87
C PHE A 294 -8.85 15.89 11.11
N PHE A 295 -7.63 15.96 10.55
CA PHE A 295 -6.73 17.09 10.82
C PHE A 295 -7.22 18.40 10.22
N ASN A 296 -7.90 18.36 9.06
CA ASN A 296 -8.55 19.53 8.50
C ASN A 296 -9.66 20.05 9.42
N ALA A 297 -10.50 19.15 9.94
CA ALA A 297 -11.54 19.51 10.89
C ALA A 297 -10.99 20.00 12.24
N LYS A 298 -9.92 19.36 12.74
CA LYS A 298 -9.28 19.74 14.00
C LYS A 298 -8.68 21.13 13.91
N ARG A 299 -7.97 21.44 12.82
CA ARG A 299 -7.39 22.76 12.56
C ARG A 299 -8.45 23.86 12.51
N ALA A 300 -9.59 23.59 11.86
CA ALA A 300 -10.71 24.53 11.84
C ALA A 300 -11.27 24.77 13.25
N CYS A 301 -11.46 23.73 14.06
CA CYS A 301 -11.94 23.87 15.44
C CYS A 301 -10.95 24.63 16.34
N VAL A 302 -9.65 24.36 16.23
CA VAL A 302 -8.60 25.08 16.97
C VAL A 302 -8.62 26.56 16.63
N LYS A 303 -8.64 26.92 15.34
CA LYS A 303 -8.67 28.33 14.91
C LYS A 303 -9.97 29.03 15.33
N ALA A 304 -11.11 28.33 15.30
CA ALA A 304 -12.39 28.86 15.77
C ALA A 304 -12.38 29.22 17.27
N VAL A 305 -11.76 28.38 18.11
CA VAL A 305 -11.59 28.65 19.55
C VAL A 305 -10.68 29.86 19.78
N GLN A 306 -9.60 29.98 19.01
CA GLN A 306 -8.62 31.07 19.14
C GLN A 306 -9.15 32.42 18.65
N GLY A 307 -9.97 32.45 17.60
CA GLY A 307 -10.52 33.67 17.00
C GLY A 307 -11.48 34.44 17.92
N LYS A 308 -11.93 33.82 19.02
CA LYS A 308 -12.65 34.50 20.10
C LYS A 308 -11.63 34.87 21.18
N GLY A 309 -11.42 36.16 21.44
CA GLY A 309 -10.46 36.72 22.42
C GLY A 309 -10.61 36.28 23.89
N ALA A 310 -11.32 35.20 24.19
CA ALA A 310 -11.26 34.50 25.46
C ALA A 310 -10.06 33.54 25.46
N ALA A 311 -8.93 34.08 25.96
CA ALA A 311 -7.67 33.43 26.35
C ALA A 311 -6.57 33.30 25.28
N GLN A 312 -5.74 34.35 25.20
CA GLN A 312 -4.33 34.26 24.78
C GLN A 312 -3.56 33.12 25.50
N LYS A 313 -3.99 32.67 26.69
CA LYS A 313 -3.47 31.48 27.38
C LYS A 313 -4.01 30.14 26.85
N ALA A 314 -5.25 30.09 26.33
CA ALA A 314 -5.84 28.88 25.74
C ALA A 314 -5.29 28.61 24.34
N ALA A 315 -4.82 29.65 23.63
CA ALA A 315 -4.18 29.51 22.32
C ALA A 315 -2.88 28.69 22.41
N THR A 316 -2.04 28.93 23.41
CA THR A 316 -0.76 28.22 23.59
C THR A 316 -0.95 26.73 23.91
N GLU A 317 -1.90 26.40 24.81
CA GLU A 317 -2.24 24.99 25.12
C GLU A 317 -2.93 24.27 23.96
N SER A 318 -3.71 24.98 23.14
CA SER A 318 -4.38 24.37 21.98
C SER A 318 -3.44 24.10 20.82
N TYR A 319 -2.44 24.98 20.60
CA TYR A 319 -1.31 24.69 19.72
C TYR A 319 -0.50 23.55 20.27
N SER A 320 -0.09 23.56 21.55
CA SER A 320 0.59 22.40 22.15
C SER A 320 -0.18 21.11 21.95
N LEU A 321 -1.50 21.06 22.15
CA LEU A 321 -2.26 19.82 21.92
C LEU A 321 -2.36 19.42 20.44
N LEU A 322 -2.46 20.38 19.51
CA LEU A 322 -2.47 20.11 18.07
C LEU A 322 -1.08 19.74 17.56
N ASP A 323 -0.04 20.40 18.03
CA ASP A 323 1.36 20.17 17.73
C ASP A 323 1.80 18.84 18.35
N ASP A 324 1.37 18.49 19.56
CA ASP A 324 1.57 17.18 20.17
C ASP A 324 0.88 16.08 19.34
N MET A 325 -0.33 16.35 18.82
CA MET A 325 -1.00 15.42 17.90
C MET A 325 -0.25 15.28 16.59
N LEU A 326 0.17 16.39 15.98
CA LEU A 326 0.87 16.39 14.70
C LEU A 326 2.26 15.76 14.84
N ALA A 327 3.01 16.05 15.90
CA ALA A 327 4.32 15.46 16.21
C ALA A 327 4.23 13.98 16.64
N SER A 328 3.05 13.50 17.04
CA SER A 328 2.81 12.07 17.23
C SER A 328 2.38 11.34 15.94
N VAL A 329 2.13 12.09 14.87
CA VAL A 329 1.73 11.57 13.55
C VAL A 329 2.82 11.75 12.49
N PHE A 330 3.73 12.71 12.61
CA PHE A 330 4.88 12.90 11.73
C PHE A 330 6.17 12.64 12.50
#